data_AF-A0AAD5NDH8-F1
#
_entry.id   AF-A0AAD5NDH8-F1
#
_cell.length_a   1.000
_cell.length_b   1.000
_cell.length_c   1.000
_cell.angle_alpha   90.00
_cell.angle_beta   90.00
_cell.angle_gamma   90.00
#
_symmetry.space_group_name_H-M   'P 1'
#
loop_
_entity.id
_entity.type
_entity.pdbx_description
1 polymer ?
#
loop_
_entity_poly.entity_id
_entity_poly.type
_entity_poly.pdbx_seq_one_letter_code
_entity_poly.pdbx_strand_id
1 'polypeptide(L)'
;MLTGVGPCLINEHGNDTTFNPFSWTRYYNVIFVDEVAGSGFSKTPEGVDFQPTTAHEVALDVKVFLHRFSTEMFPELGNREFHVIGESWGGFLAPVVTAFLLDDNLGGPKVPVDVKSTVMISPFIDMGFSAPSYYDTLCAGEEVYLNVTECASIGAAVPQCETEVLQCRLTETKESCDKAIEACGPIMAAWFPPKHNLVNIKKPCESFPTCSPLSGAVEKYMNNPAIQRVLGLREKDPIELIGVDMSINHQFVDTLMRSNLTRYTYLLEETRSRILIVSGRYDPDT
;
A
#
# COMPACT_ATOMS: atom_id res chain seq x y z
N MET A 1 11.76 0.93 2.50
CA MET A 1 13.05 0.83 3.24
C MET A 1 14.05 1.92 2.83
N LEU A 2 14.52 1.96 1.58
CA LEU A 2 15.66 2.80 1.15
C LEU A 2 15.33 4.26 0.78
N THR A 3 14.05 4.62 0.75
CA THR A 3 13.57 5.95 0.31
C THR A 3 12.73 6.66 1.37
N GLY A 4 12.64 6.09 2.57
CA GLY A 4 11.78 6.58 3.65
C GLY A 4 12.40 6.35 5.01
N VAL A 5 11.75 5.52 5.83
CA VAL A 5 12.05 5.41 7.27
C VAL A 5 13.19 4.44 7.63
N GLY A 6 13.81 3.79 6.65
CA GLY A 6 14.89 2.82 6.88
C GLY A 6 16.22 3.44 7.32
N PRO A 7 17.19 2.63 7.75
CA PRO A 7 18.46 3.09 8.33
C PRO A 7 19.38 3.79 7.33
N CYS A 8 19.21 3.50 6.04
CA CYS A 8 20.00 4.08 4.96
C CYS A 8 19.09 4.60 3.85
N LEU A 9 19.50 5.70 3.21
CA LEU A 9 18.84 6.31 2.05
C LEU A 9 19.67 6.06 0.79
N ILE A 10 19.00 5.65 -0.29
CA ILE A 10 19.64 5.47 -1.60
C ILE A 10 19.96 6.82 -2.25
N ASN A 11 21.09 6.90 -2.96
CA ASN A 11 21.39 8.04 -3.81
C ASN A 11 20.72 7.93 -5.19
N GLU A 12 20.63 9.04 -5.93
CA GLU A 12 20.01 9.07 -7.27
C GLU A 12 20.75 8.19 -8.30
N HIS A 13 22.01 7.82 -8.05
CA HIS A 13 22.80 6.98 -8.94
C HIS A 13 22.58 5.48 -8.73
N GLY A 14 21.89 5.08 -7.65
CA GLY A 14 21.63 3.68 -7.32
C GLY A 14 22.90 2.86 -7.07
N ASN A 15 23.98 3.49 -6.60
CA ASN A 15 25.28 2.82 -6.42
C ASN A 15 25.83 2.90 -4.99
N ASP A 16 25.21 3.68 -4.11
CA ASP A 16 25.60 3.80 -2.72
C ASP A 16 24.43 4.27 -1.85
N THR A 17 24.54 4.05 -0.55
CA THR A 17 23.56 4.50 0.44
C THR A 17 24.22 5.38 1.49
N THR A 18 23.45 6.33 2.03
CA THR A 18 23.91 7.20 3.11
C THR A 18 23.10 6.95 4.37
N PHE A 19 23.70 7.15 5.54
CA PHE A 19 23.01 6.96 6.81
C PHE A 19 21.82 7.91 6.95
N ASN A 20 20.67 7.38 7.38
CA ASN A 20 19.47 8.16 7.67
C ASN A 20 19.44 8.59 9.14
N PRO A 21 19.71 9.86 9.48
CA PRO A 21 19.65 10.33 10.86
C PRO A 21 18.24 10.31 11.45
N PHE A 22 17.19 10.20 10.62
CA PHE A 22 15.78 10.18 11.02
C PHE A 22 15.16 8.78 10.93
N SER A 23 15.97 7.74 10.82
CA SER A 23 15.44 6.37 10.71
C SER A 23 14.64 5.97 11.94
N TRP A 24 13.54 5.25 11.70
CA TRP A 24 12.74 4.63 12.75
C TRP A 24 13.48 3.51 13.47
N THR A 25 14.47 2.88 12.82
CA THR A 25 15.27 1.81 13.44
C THR A 25 16.17 2.31 14.58
N ARG A 26 16.26 3.63 14.78
CA ARG A 26 16.94 4.23 15.93
C ARG A 26 16.21 3.97 17.25
N TYR A 27 14.89 3.76 17.20
CA TYR A 27 14.04 3.61 18.40
C TYR A 27 13.21 2.33 18.38
N TYR A 28 13.03 1.69 17.23
CA TYR A 28 12.16 0.53 17.06
C TYR A 28 12.87 -0.58 16.28
N ASN A 29 12.46 -1.83 16.52
CA ASN A 29 12.75 -2.92 15.59
C ASN A 29 11.72 -2.86 14.47
N VAL A 30 12.17 -2.71 13.22
CA VAL A 30 11.29 -2.55 12.06
C VAL A 30 11.46 -3.75 11.13
N ILE A 31 10.35 -4.38 10.77
CA ILE A 31 10.30 -5.46 9.79
C ILE A 31 9.74 -4.85 8.50
N PHE A 32 10.55 -4.85 7.44
CA PHE A 32 10.08 -4.54 6.08
C PHE A 32 9.74 -5.86 5.41
N VAL A 33 8.51 -5.97 4.90
CA VAL A 33 8.01 -7.19 4.25
C VAL A 33 7.68 -6.83 2.81
N ASP A 34 8.27 -7.55 1.86
CA ASP A 34 7.83 -7.52 0.47
C ASP A 34 6.58 -8.38 0.36
N GLU A 35 5.43 -7.74 0.15
CA GLU A 35 4.11 -8.35 0.14
C GLU A 35 3.32 -7.69 -1.01
N VAL A 36 2.54 -8.43 -1.80
CA VAL A 36 2.23 -9.89 -1.78
C VAL A 36 3.35 -10.81 -2.24
N ALA A 37 3.13 -12.14 -2.16
CA ALA A 37 3.94 -13.09 -2.91
C ALA A 37 4.04 -12.68 -4.40
N GLY A 38 5.24 -12.75 -4.98
CA GLY A 38 5.53 -12.21 -6.31
C GLY A 38 6.05 -10.76 -6.30
N SER A 39 5.79 -9.98 -5.25
CA SER A 39 6.28 -8.60 -5.12
C SER A 39 7.71 -8.56 -4.58
N GLY A 40 8.52 -7.63 -5.10
CA GLY A 40 9.88 -7.41 -4.65
C GLY A 40 10.73 -8.68 -4.68
N PHE A 41 11.24 -9.11 -3.53
CA PHE A 41 11.99 -10.36 -3.39
C PHE A 41 11.15 -11.56 -2.95
N SER A 42 9.86 -11.38 -2.66
CA SER A 42 8.96 -12.47 -2.30
C SER A 42 8.54 -13.24 -3.55
N LYS A 43 8.69 -14.58 -3.52
CA LYS A 43 8.32 -15.47 -4.63
C LYS A 43 7.17 -16.38 -4.27
N THR A 44 6.34 -16.70 -5.25
CA THR A 44 5.48 -17.88 -5.18
C THR A 44 6.33 -19.14 -5.40
N PRO A 45 6.03 -20.24 -4.69
CA PRO A 45 6.72 -21.51 -4.93
C PRO A 45 6.53 -21.97 -6.38
N GLU A 46 7.57 -22.59 -6.96
CA GLU A 46 7.46 -23.18 -8.29
C GLU A 46 6.29 -24.17 -8.37
N GLY A 47 5.46 -24.05 -9.41
CA GLY A 47 4.30 -24.92 -9.62
C GLY A 47 3.07 -24.57 -8.78
N VAL A 48 3.10 -23.46 -8.03
CA VAL A 48 1.92 -22.92 -7.34
C VAL A 48 1.29 -21.83 -8.21
N ASP A 49 0.10 -22.12 -8.75
CA ASP A 49 -0.75 -21.16 -9.48
C ASP A 49 -1.72 -20.45 -8.53
N PHE A 50 -1.19 -19.94 -7.42
CA PHE A 50 -1.95 -19.16 -6.46
C PHE A 50 -1.20 -17.86 -6.21
N GLN A 51 -1.88 -16.76 -6.51
CA GLN A 51 -1.49 -15.42 -6.11
C GLN A 51 -2.63 -14.86 -5.27
N PRO A 52 -2.36 -14.34 -4.06
CA PRO A 52 -3.38 -13.63 -3.32
C PRO A 52 -3.85 -12.42 -4.13
N THR A 53 -5.17 -12.27 -4.29
CA THR A 53 -5.79 -11.18 -5.06
C THR A 53 -6.76 -10.35 -4.21
N THR A 54 -7.00 -10.79 -2.98
CA THR A 54 -7.85 -10.12 -2.01
C THR A 54 -7.07 -9.74 -0.76
N ALA A 55 -7.48 -8.65 -0.09
CA ALA A 55 -6.86 -8.24 1.18
C ALA A 55 -6.95 -9.30 2.28
N HIS A 56 -7.95 -10.19 2.23
CA HIS A 56 -8.05 -11.33 3.15
C HIS A 56 -6.86 -12.27 2.95
N GLU A 57 -6.63 -12.73 1.72
CA GLU A 57 -5.56 -13.69 1.40
C GLU A 57 -4.20 -13.09 1.76
N VAL A 58 -3.99 -11.82 1.43
CA VAL A 58 -2.83 -11.04 1.85
C VAL A 58 -2.64 -11.08 3.38
N ALA A 59 -3.68 -10.73 4.13
CA ALA A 59 -3.60 -10.68 5.59
C ALA A 59 -3.34 -12.06 6.21
N LEU A 60 -3.86 -13.13 5.60
CA LEU A 60 -3.59 -14.50 6.01
C LEU A 60 -2.12 -14.88 5.78
N ASP A 61 -1.56 -14.54 4.61
CA ASP A 61 -0.15 -14.78 4.32
C ASP A 61 0.78 -14.03 5.27
N VAL A 62 0.48 -12.75 5.56
CA VAL A 62 1.21 -11.95 6.55
C VAL A 62 1.10 -12.57 7.94
N LYS A 63 -0.08 -13.08 8.33
CA LYS A 63 -0.29 -13.77 9.62
C LYS A 63 0.53 -15.06 9.73
N VAL A 64 0.61 -15.85 8.66
CA VAL A 64 1.47 -17.05 8.60
C VAL A 64 2.95 -16.67 8.68
N PHE A 65 3.38 -15.65 7.94
CA PHE A 65 4.74 -15.12 8.00
C PHE A 65 5.09 -14.69 9.42
N LEU A 66 4.26 -13.86 10.06
CA LEU A 66 4.52 -13.35 11.41
C LEU A 66 4.51 -14.46 12.46
N HIS A 67 3.67 -15.48 12.30
CA HIS A 67 3.71 -16.66 13.16
C HIS A 67 5.09 -17.31 13.09
N ARG A 68 5.53 -17.73 11.90
CA ARG A 68 6.85 -18.38 11.73
C ARG A 68 8.01 -17.47 12.16
N PHE A 69 7.92 -16.18 11.84
CA PHE A 69 8.91 -15.19 12.24
C PHE A 69 9.05 -15.15 13.77
N SER A 70 7.95 -15.14 14.50
CA SER A 70 7.94 -14.96 15.97
C SER A 70 7.96 -16.28 16.77
N THR A 71 7.83 -17.44 16.14
CA THR A 71 7.89 -18.75 16.83
C THR A 71 9.08 -19.61 16.42
N GLU A 72 9.52 -19.54 15.16
CA GLU A 72 10.55 -20.40 14.59
C GLU A 72 11.88 -19.65 14.38
N MET A 73 11.81 -18.43 13.83
CA MET A 73 13.00 -17.70 13.40
C MET A 73 13.57 -16.77 14.48
N PHE A 74 12.71 -15.99 15.13
CA PHE A 74 13.07 -14.99 16.15
C PHE A 74 12.13 -15.08 17.36
N PRO A 75 12.08 -16.24 18.07
CA PRO A 75 11.22 -16.43 19.23
C PRO A 75 11.45 -15.41 20.36
N GLU A 76 12.64 -14.82 20.45
CA GLU A 76 13.00 -13.76 21.40
C GLU A 76 12.31 -12.41 21.11
N LEU A 77 11.74 -12.24 19.92
CA LEU A 77 10.92 -11.10 19.55
C LEU A 77 9.43 -11.34 19.82
N GLY A 78 9.04 -12.57 20.21
CA GLY A 78 7.67 -12.90 20.60
C GLY A 78 7.21 -12.13 21.84
N ASN A 79 5.89 -11.92 21.92
CA ASN A 79 5.15 -11.23 22.98
C ASN A 79 5.56 -9.76 23.20
N ARG A 80 6.25 -9.14 22.23
CA ARG A 80 6.55 -7.71 22.25
C ARG A 80 5.35 -6.90 21.79
N GLU A 81 5.31 -5.64 22.20
CA GLU A 81 4.40 -4.66 21.64
C GLU A 81 4.61 -4.58 20.13
N PHE A 82 3.52 -4.71 19.39
CA PHE A 82 3.54 -4.82 17.94
C PHE A 82 2.61 -3.79 17.32
N HIS A 83 3.10 -3.14 16.28
CA HIS A 83 2.40 -2.08 15.56
C HIS A 83 2.41 -2.45 14.08
N VAL A 84 1.23 -2.46 13.45
CA VAL A 84 1.12 -2.64 12.01
C VAL A 84 1.10 -1.28 11.36
N ILE A 85 2.00 -1.04 10.41
CA ILE A 85 2.16 0.27 9.78
C ILE A 85 2.14 0.07 8.27
N GLY A 86 1.37 0.90 7.56
CA GLY A 86 1.32 0.89 6.11
C GLY A 86 1.11 2.27 5.51
N GLU A 87 1.56 2.42 4.27
CA GLU A 87 1.48 3.67 3.48
C GLU A 87 0.74 3.42 2.16
N SER A 88 -0.05 4.39 1.68
CA SER A 88 -0.84 4.24 0.44
C SER A 88 -1.73 2.98 0.52
N TRP A 89 -1.61 2.03 -0.43
CA TRP A 89 -2.30 0.74 -0.36
C TRP A 89 -1.89 -0.11 0.85
N GLY A 90 -0.67 0.06 1.38
CA GLY A 90 -0.31 -0.50 2.68
C GLY A 90 -1.19 0.05 3.81
N GLY A 91 -1.67 1.29 3.69
CA GLY A 91 -2.66 1.89 4.60
C GLY A 91 -4.03 1.21 4.53
N PHE A 92 -4.43 0.70 3.36
CA PHE A 92 -5.60 -0.17 3.20
C PHE A 92 -5.44 -1.51 3.91
N LEU A 93 -4.25 -2.12 3.77
CA LEU A 93 -3.95 -3.46 4.27
C LEU A 93 -3.64 -3.50 5.77
N ALA A 94 -3.00 -2.46 6.30
CA ALA A 94 -2.62 -2.37 7.72
C ALA A 94 -3.78 -2.65 8.70
N PRO A 95 -4.98 -2.05 8.57
CA PRO A 95 -6.11 -2.38 9.44
C PRO A 95 -6.63 -3.80 9.21
N VAL A 96 -6.58 -4.34 7.99
CA VAL A 96 -6.99 -5.73 7.71
C VAL A 96 -6.06 -6.71 8.41
N VAL A 97 -4.74 -6.54 8.26
CA VAL A 97 -3.73 -7.35 8.95
C VAL A 97 -3.90 -7.23 10.47
N THR A 98 -4.12 -6.02 10.98
CA THR A 98 -4.34 -5.79 12.42
C THR A 98 -5.56 -6.56 12.93
N ALA A 99 -6.68 -6.55 12.19
CA ALA A 99 -7.87 -7.31 12.54
C ALA A 99 -7.58 -8.82 12.54
N PHE A 100 -6.86 -9.33 11.53
CA PHE A 100 -6.46 -10.75 11.46
C PHE A 100 -5.57 -11.18 12.62
N LEU A 101 -4.70 -10.29 13.12
CA LEU A 101 -3.85 -10.60 14.28
C LEU A 101 -4.64 -10.60 15.60
N LEU A 102 -5.75 -9.87 15.69
CA LEU A 102 -6.58 -9.73 16.90
C LEU A 102 -7.76 -10.71 16.94
N ASP A 103 -8.29 -11.12 15.79
CA ASP A 103 -9.42 -12.03 15.67
C ASP A 103 -8.97 -13.42 15.21
N ASP A 104 -9.01 -14.38 16.14
CA ASP A 104 -8.70 -15.78 15.85
C ASP A 104 -9.73 -16.43 14.90
N ASN A 105 -10.94 -15.87 14.75
CA ASN A 105 -11.97 -16.40 13.85
C ASN A 105 -11.72 -16.06 12.37
N LEU A 106 -10.81 -15.11 12.07
CA LEU A 106 -10.44 -14.76 10.70
C LEU A 106 -9.43 -15.74 10.08
N GLY A 107 -9.09 -16.82 10.79
CA GLY A 107 -8.25 -17.91 10.29
C GLY A 107 -6.75 -17.68 10.46
N GLY A 108 -5.96 -18.64 10.00
CA GLY A 108 -4.50 -18.63 10.13
C GLY A 108 -3.97 -18.99 11.53
N PRO A 109 -2.65 -19.12 11.69
CA PRO A 109 -2.03 -19.48 12.95
C PRO A 109 -2.01 -18.31 13.94
N LYS A 110 -2.05 -18.60 15.24
CA LYS A 110 -1.95 -17.58 16.29
C LYS A 110 -0.55 -16.96 16.30
N VAL A 111 -0.46 -15.64 16.23
CA VAL A 111 0.82 -14.92 16.30
C VAL A 111 1.05 -14.46 17.74
N PRO A 112 2.12 -14.90 18.43
CA PRO A 112 2.43 -14.48 19.79
C PRO A 112 3.02 -13.06 19.80
N VAL A 113 2.19 -12.04 19.54
CA VAL A 113 2.56 -10.62 19.63
C VAL A 113 1.49 -9.85 20.39
N ASP A 114 1.88 -8.74 21.01
CA ASP A 114 0.96 -7.86 21.73
C ASP A 114 0.59 -6.67 20.84
N VAL A 115 -0.42 -6.84 19.98
CA VAL A 115 -0.85 -5.82 19.01
C VAL A 115 -1.42 -4.60 19.72
N LYS A 116 -0.76 -3.44 19.55
CA LYS A 116 -1.13 -2.18 20.23
C LYS A 116 -1.80 -1.16 19.33
N SER A 117 -1.41 -1.11 18.05
CA SER A 117 -2.00 -0.14 17.13
C SER A 117 -1.81 -0.53 15.68
N THR A 118 -2.63 0.10 14.84
CA THR A 118 -2.38 0.24 13.41
C THR A 118 -2.09 1.72 13.09
N VAL A 119 -1.12 1.97 12.23
CA VAL A 119 -0.73 3.32 11.77
C VAL A 119 -0.82 3.35 10.26
N MET A 120 -1.56 4.32 9.76
CA MET A 120 -1.85 4.50 8.35
C MET A 120 -1.29 5.84 7.89
N ILE A 121 -0.34 5.79 6.98
CA ILE A 121 0.35 6.97 6.45
C ILE A 121 -0.18 7.21 5.05
N SER A 122 -0.76 8.37 4.77
CA SER A 122 -1.36 8.69 3.47
C SER A 122 -2.15 7.49 2.93
N PRO A 123 -3.15 6.97 3.66
CA PRO A 123 -3.75 5.69 3.32
C PRO A 123 -4.71 5.83 2.15
N PHE A 124 -4.55 4.95 1.16
CA PHE A 124 -5.64 4.67 0.25
C PHE A 124 -6.71 3.88 1.01
N ILE A 125 -7.94 4.42 1.12
CA ILE A 125 -9.02 3.77 1.87
C ILE A 125 -9.89 2.92 0.94
N ASP A 126 -10.38 3.50 -0.13
CA ASP A 126 -11.01 2.83 -1.27
C ASP A 126 -11.21 3.86 -2.40
N MET A 127 -11.40 3.36 -3.62
CA MET A 127 -11.67 4.20 -4.80
C MET A 127 -12.90 5.07 -4.65
N GLY A 128 -13.85 4.64 -3.81
CA GLY A 128 -15.07 5.36 -3.58
C GLY A 128 -14.90 6.69 -2.86
N PHE A 129 -13.85 6.81 -2.04
CA PHE A 129 -13.46 8.09 -1.44
C PHE A 129 -12.42 8.80 -2.31
N SER A 130 -11.41 8.08 -2.81
CA SER A 130 -10.31 8.68 -3.54
C SER A 130 -10.70 9.25 -4.91
N ALA A 131 -11.60 8.59 -5.66
CA ALA A 131 -11.94 9.09 -6.99
C ALA A 131 -12.70 10.43 -6.94
N PRO A 132 -13.78 10.60 -6.15
CA PRO A 132 -14.43 11.90 -6.03
C PRO A 132 -13.49 13.00 -5.50
N SER A 133 -12.59 12.68 -4.56
CA SER A 133 -11.69 13.66 -3.97
C SER A 133 -10.66 14.23 -4.96
N TYR A 134 -10.36 13.55 -6.07
CA TYR A 134 -9.51 14.12 -7.12
C TYR A 134 -10.11 15.38 -7.74
N TYR A 135 -11.43 15.54 -7.77
CA TYR A 135 -12.03 16.81 -8.15
C TYR A 135 -11.63 17.93 -7.18
N ASP A 136 -11.75 17.68 -5.88
CA ASP A 136 -11.41 18.67 -4.86
C ASP A 136 -9.92 19.02 -4.93
N THR A 137 -9.05 18.02 -5.03
CA THR A 137 -7.59 18.19 -5.11
C THR A 137 -7.15 18.94 -6.37
N LEU A 138 -7.74 18.62 -7.53
CA LEU A 138 -7.27 19.15 -8.82
C LEU A 138 -7.95 20.46 -9.22
N CYS A 139 -9.17 20.72 -8.75
CA CYS A 139 -10.03 21.80 -9.24
C CYS A 139 -10.59 22.74 -8.17
N ALA A 140 -10.78 22.26 -6.93
CA ALA A 140 -11.40 23.05 -5.86
C ALA A 140 -10.45 23.42 -4.71
N GLY A 141 -9.17 23.02 -4.80
CA GLY A 141 -8.14 23.31 -3.82
C GLY A 141 -7.64 24.76 -3.83
N GLU A 142 -6.68 25.05 -2.95
CA GLU A 142 -5.97 26.36 -2.92
C GLU A 142 -5.29 26.68 -4.25
N GLU A 143 -4.80 25.64 -4.93
CA GLU A 143 -4.21 25.71 -6.26
C GLU A 143 -5.05 24.83 -7.21
N VAL A 144 -5.23 25.31 -8.45
CA VAL A 144 -5.99 24.61 -9.49
C VAL A 144 -5.01 24.03 -10.52
N TYR A 145 -5.06 22.72 -10.72
CA TYR A 145 -4.09 21.97 -11.52
C TYR A 145 -4.63 21.57 -12.91
N LEU A 146 -5.94 21.67 -13.11
CA LEU A 146 -6.60 21.38 -14.38
C LEU A 146 -7.23 22.64 -14.99
N ASN A 147 -7.40 22.66 -16.31
CA ASN A 147 -8.07 23.78 -16.96
C ASN A 147 -9.59 23.75 -16.73
N VAL A 148 -10.28 24.87 -17.01
CA VAL A 148 -11.73 25.02 -16.77
C VAL A 148 -12.56 23.92 -17.44
N THR A 149 -12.19 23.50 -18.65
CA THR A 149 -12.91 22.44 -19.39
C THR A 149 -12.66 21.07 -18.78
N GLU A 150 -11.41 20.77 -18.38
CA GLU A 150 -11.06 19.54 -17.66
C GLU A 150 -11.84 19.46 -16.34
N CYS A 151 -11.83 20.54 -15.54
CA CYS A 151 -12.57 20.61 -14.28
C CYS A 151 -14.09 20.48 -14.46
N ALA A 152 -14.67 21.11 -15.50
CA ALA A 152 -16.09 20.96 -15.79
C ALA A 152 -16.43 19.50 -16.16
N SER A 153 -15.55 18.82 -16.90
CA SER A 153 -15.74 17.42 -17.29
C SER A 153 -15.73 16.48 -16.08
N ILE A 154 -14.71 16.57 -15.22
CA ILE A 154 -14.64 15.68 -14.05
C ILE A 154 -15.68 16.04 -12.99
N GLY A 155 -15.98 17.33 -12.78
CA GLY A 155 -17.02 17.77 -11.87
C GLY A 155 -18.42 17.28 -12.27
N ALA A 156 -18.70 17.14 -13.56
CA ALA A 156 -19.96 16.55 -14.04
C ALA A 156 -20.08 15.04 -13.75
N ALA A 157 -18.95 14.34 -13.59
CA ALA A 157 -18.93 12.91 -13.28
C ALA A 157 -19.05 12.60 -11.77
N VAL A 158 -18.68 13.55 -10.90
CA VAL A 158 -18.66 13.35 -9.44
C VAL A 158 -19.99 12.81 -8.88
N PRO A 159 -21.18 13.39 -9.18
CA PRO A 159 -22.43 12.92 -8.56
C PRO A 159 -22.78 11.47 -8.91
N GLN A 160 -22.50 11.05 -10.15
CA GLN A 160 -22.76 9.69 -10.60
C GLN A 160 -21.74 8.72 -9.98
N CYS A 161 -20.46 9.10 -9.95
CA CYS A 161 -19.41 8.32 -9.28
C CYS A 161 -19.76 8.07 -7.80
N GLU A 162 -20.11 9.10 -7.03
CA GLU A 162 -20.50 8.96 -5.62
C GLU A 162 -21.71 8.04 -5.42
N THR A 163 -22.71 8.16 -6.29
CA THR A 163 -23.93 7.35 -6.22
C THR A 163 -23.64 5.86 -6.44
N GLU A 164 -22.92 5.54 -7.51
CA GLU A 164 -22.62 4.13 -7.86
C GLU A 164 -21.62 3.52 -6.87
N VAL A 165 -20.67 4.30 -6.36
CA VAL A 165 -19.78 3.90 -5.27
C VAL A 165 -20.57 3.47 -4.04
N LEU A 166 -21.58 4.25 -3.65
CA LEU A 166 -22.42 3.90 -2.50
C LEU A 166 -23.17 2.58 -2.75
N GLN A 167 -23.66 2.35 -3.98
CA GLN A 167 -24.30 1.08 -4.34
C GLN A 167 -23.32 -0.10 -4.30
N CYS A 168 -22.09 0.08 -4.78
CA CYS A 168 -21.03 -0.92 -4.65
C CYS A 168 -20.76 -1.27 -3.18
N ARG A 169 -20.64 -0.27 -2.31
CA ARG A 169 -20.43 -0.49 -0.86
C ARG A 169 -21.59 -1.19 -0.17
N LEU A 170 -22.84 -0.89 -0.56
CA LEU A 170 -24.02 -1.47 0.07
C LEU A 170 -24.25 -2.92 -0.34
N THR A 171 -23.91 -3.29 -1.57
CA THR A 171 -24.23 -4.62 -2.12
C THR A 171 -23.03 -5.55 -2.23
N GLU A 172 -21.82 -4.98 -2.34
CA GLU A 172 -20.55 -5.68 -2.55
C GLU A 172 -20.55 -6.67 -3.73
N THR A 173 -21.46 -6.48 -4.69
CA THR A 173 -21.57 -7.32 -5.88
C THR A 173 -20.64 -6.83 -6.99
N LYS A 174 -20.10 -7.76 -7.79
CA LYS A 174 -19.26 -7.39 -8.93
C LYS A 174 -19.95 -6.40 -9.86
N GLU A 175 -21.21 -6.64 -10.21
CA GLU A 175 -21.98 -5.75 -11.09
C GLU A 175 -22.07 -4.32 -10.56
N SER A 176 -22.37 -4.14 -9.27
CA SER A 176 -22.45 -2.80 -8.66
C SER A 176 -21.11 -2.08 -8.64
N CYS A 177 -20.01 -2.81 -8.43
CA CYS A 177 -18.67 -2.24 -8.38
C CYS A 177 -18.12 -1.94 -9.77
N ASP A 178 -18.45 -2.76 -10.78
CA ASP A 178 -18.11 -2.48 -12.18
C ASP A 178 -18.80 -1.18 -12.66
N LYS A 179 -20.09 -0.95 -12.27
CA LYS A 179 -20.79 0.32 -12.55
C LYS A 179 -20.12 1.52 -11.88
N ALA A 180 -19.64 1.34 -10.65
CA ALA A 180 -18.92 2.38 -9.94
C ALA A 180 -17.58 2.72 -10.61
N ILE A 181 -16.83 1.72 -11.09
CA ILE A 181 -15.60 1.93 -11.87
C ILE A 181 -15.91 2.74 -13.13
N GLU A 182 -16.96 2.38 -13.87
CA GLU A 182 -17.37 3.09 -15.08
C GLU A 182 -17.75 4.55 -14.79
N ALA A 183 -18.57 4.77 -13.75
CA ALA A 183 -19.02 6.10 -13.36
C ALA A 183 -17.87 7.02 -12.90
N CYS A 184 -16.86 6.47 -12.21
CA CYS A 184 -15.68 7.22 -11.78
C CYS A 184 -14.59 7.34 -12.86
N GLY A 185 -14.73 6.62 -13.98
CA GLY A 185 -13.75 6.56 -15.07
C GLY A 185 -13.26 7.92 -15.58
N PRO A 186 -14.13 8.91 -15.85
CA PRO A 186 -13.69 10.23 -16.29
C PRO A 186 -12.79 10.96 -15.28
N ILE A 187 -13.05 10.77 -13.99
CA ILE A 187 -12.26 11.38 -12.92
C ILE A 187 -10.89 10.68 -12.83
N MET A 188 -10.90 9.35 -12.88
CA MET A 188 -9.67 8.55 -12.88
C MET A 188 -8.79 8.82 -14.11
N ALA A 189 -9.38 9.07 -15.27
CA ALA A 189 -8.65 9.43 -16.48
C ALA A 189 -7.99 10.82 -16.40
N ALA A 190 -8.46 11.70 -15.50
CA ALA A 190 -7.78 12.97 -15.22
C ALA A 190 -6.61 12.78 -14.23
N TRP A 191 -6.65 11.74 -13.41
CA TRP A 191 -5.58 11.40 -12.47
C TRP A 191 -4.47 10.52 -13.10
N PHE A 192 -4.83 9.53 -13.92
CA PHE A 192 -3.90 8.59 -14.56
C PHE A 192 -3.90 8.69 -16.10
N PRO A 193 -2.71 8.68 -16.76
CA PRO A 193 -1.38 8.70 -16.16
C PRO A 193 -1.06 10.04 -15.47
N PRO A 194 -0.35 10.01 -14.34
CA PRO A 194 -0.16 11.20 -13.51
C PRO A 194 0.76 12.23 -14.18
N LYS A 195 0.28 13.48 -14.25
CA LYS A 195 1.10 14.65 -14.64
C LYS A 195 1.93 15.17 -13.45
N HIS A 196 1.41 14.99 -12.24
CA HIS A 196 2.02 15.43 -10.98
C HIS A 196 2.57 14.23 -10.19
N ASN A 197 3.50 14.47 -9.29
CA ASN A 197 4.06 13.42 -8.46
C ASN A 197 2.99 12.87 -7.49
N LEU A 198 2.94 11.54 -7.36
CA LEU A 198 1.91 10.81 -6.60
C LEU A 198 1.91 11.11 -5.09
N VAL A 199 3.00 11.63 -4.51
CA VAL A 199 3.08 11.96 -3.08
C VAL A 199 3.31 13.46 -2.83
N ASN A 200 3.42 14.24 -3.91
CA ASN A 200 3.61 15.69 -3.83
C ASN A 200 3.12 16.37 -5.11
N ILE A 201 1.88 16.83 -5.10
CA ILE A 201 1.22 17.44 -6.26
C ILE A 201 1.98 18.66 -6.83
N LYS A 202 2.81 19.33 -6.02
CA LYS A 202 3.61 20.49 -6.46
C LYS A 202 4.80 20.12 -7.35
N LYS A 203 5.13 18.84 -7.46
CA LYS A 203 6.21 18.34 -8.30
C LYS A 203 5.64 17.66 -9.55
N PRO A 204 6.36 17.68 -10.68
CA PRO A 204 5.98 16.90 -11.84
C PRO A 204 6.17 15.39 -11.56
N CYS A 205 5.41 14.54 -12.26
CA CYS A 205 5.74 13.12 -12.31
C CYS A 205 6.99 12.91 -13.17
N GLU A 206 8.08 12.43 -12.57
CA GLU A 206 9.35 12.24 -13.30
C GLU A 206 9.40 10.92 -14.07
N SER A 207 9.02 9.81 -13.42
CA SER A 207 8.98 8.48 -14.04
C SER A 207 7.89 7.62 -13.42
N PHE A 208 6.91 7.21 -14.24
CA PHE A 208 5.91 6.21 -13.86
C PHE A 208 6.59 4.83 -13.62
N PRO A 209 6.11 3.97 -12.70
CA PRO A 209 4.88 4.06 -11.89
C PRO A 209 4.97 4.87 -10.59
N THR A 210 6.15 5.15 -10.05
CA THR A 210 6.28 5.79 -8.73
C THR A 210 6.33 7.31 -8.78
N CYS A 211 6.45 7.90 -9.98
CA CYS A 211 6.73 9.31 -10.22
C CYS A 211 7.98 9.84 -9.50
N SER A 212 8.88 8.95 -9.07
CA SER A 212 10.06 9.25 -8.28
C SER A 212 11.34 8.96 -9.06
N PRO A 213 12.33 9.87 -9.05
CA PRO A 213 13.64 9.61 -9.67
C PRO A 213 14.39 8.46 -8.99
N LEU A 214 14.05 8.15 -7.73
CA LEU A 214 14.74 7.14 -6.94
C LEU A 214 14.30 5.71 -7.27
N SER A 215 13.21 5.51 -8.02
CA SER A 215 12.69 4.17 -8.33
C SER A 215 13.74 3.31 -9.03
N GLY A 216 14.30 3.81 -10.14
CA GLY A 216 15.35 3.11 -10.88
C GLY A 216 16.65 3.00 -10.09
N ALA A 217 16.91 3.92 -9.17
CA ALA A 217 18.08 3.85 -8.29
C ALA A 217 17.96 2.70 -7.28
N VAL A 218 16.77 2.50 -6.68
CA VAL A 218 16.49 1.37 -5.78
C VAL A 218 16.64 0.05 -6.53
N GLU A 219 16.00 -0.09 -7.68
CA GLU A 219 16.06 -1.31 -8.50
C GLU A 219 17.50 -1.63 -8.90
N LYS A 220 18.25 -0.64 -9.40
CA LYS A 220 19.66 -0.80 -9.75
C LYS A 220 20.51 -1.27 -8.57
N TYR A 221 20.30 -0.68 -7.39
CA TYR A 221 21.07 -1.03 -6.20
C TYR A 221 20.75 -2.44 -5.71
N MET A 222 19.46 -2.78 -5.63
CA MET A 222 18.98 -4.06 -5.11
C MET A 222 19.14 -5.22 -6.11
N ASN A 223 19.25 -4.94 -7.41
CA ASN A 223 19.58 -5.92 -8.45
C ASN A 223 21.09 -6.15 -8.62
N ASN A 224 21.93 -5.52 -7.80
CA ASN A 224 23.35 -5.84 -7.77
C ASN A 224 23.57 -7.24 -7.16
N PRO A 225 24.19 -8.20 -7.89
CA PRO A 225 24.38 -9.56 -7.39
C PRO A 225 25.21 -9.66 -6.11
N ALA A 226 26.14 -8.73 -5.89
CA ALA A 226 26.90 -8.68 -4.65
C ALA A 226 26.03 -8.26 -3.46
N ILE A 227 25.10 -7.32 -3.66
CA ILE A 227 24.13 -6.91 -2.64
C ILE A 227 23.15 -8.05 -2.34
N GLN A 228 22.57 -8.67 -3.37
CA GLN A 228 21.66 -9.81 -3.18
C GLN A 228 22.31 -10.98 -2.44
N ARG A 229 23.59 -11.27 -2.72
CA ARG A 229 24.36 -12.29 -1.99
C ARG A 229 24.48 -11.95 -0.50
N VAL A 230 24.75 -10.69 -0.17
CA VAL A 230 24.85 -10.23 1.24
C VAL A 230 23.48 -10.31 1.93
N LEU A 231 22.39 -10.07 1.21
CA LEU A 231 21.02 -10.24 1.70
C LEU A 231 20.60 -11.71 1.86
N GLY A 232 21.44 -12.67 1.46
CA GLY A 232 21.16 -14.10 1.57
C GLY A 232 20.19 -14.63 0.50
N LEU A 233 19.98 -13.88 -0.59
CA LEU A 233 19.19 -14.35 -1.73
C LEU A 233 19.94 -15.46 -2.48
N ARG A 234 19.22 -16.45 -3.00
CA ARG A 234 19.80 -17.68 -3.56
C ARG A 234 20.61 -17.38 -4.83
N GLU A 235 21.91 -17.70 -4.84
CA GLU A 235 22.77 -17.50 -6.02
C GLU A 235 22.30 -18.24 -7.28
N LYS A 236 21.57 -19.35 -7.11
CA LYS A 236 21.09 -20.20 -8.21
C LYS A 236 19.79 -19.69 -8.85
N ASP A 237 19.14 -18.71 -8.25
CA ASP A 237 17.84 -18.19 -8.70
C ASP A 237 17.77 -16.68 -8.44
N PRO A 238 18.56 -15.88 -9.21
CA PRO A 238 18.60 -14.43 -9.05
C PRO A 238 17.21 -13.85 -9.25
N ILE A 239 16.80 -12.98 -8.32
CA ILE A 239 15.49 -12.35 -8.33
C ILE A 239 15.67 -10.93 -8.84
N GLU A 240 14.98 -10.59 -9.92
CA GLU A 240 14.90 -9.19 -10.34
C GLU A 240 13.90 -8.47 -9.44
N LEU A 241 14.39 -7.55 -8.62
CA LEU A 241 13.56 -6.60 -7.89
C LEU A 241 12.93 -5.65 -8.90
N ILE A 242 11.61 -5.67 -8.97
CA ILE A 242 10.79 -4.65 -9.61
C ILE A 242 10.19 -3.80 -8.50
N GLY A 243 10.43 -2.48 -8.52
CA GLY A 243 10.04 -1.58 -7.43
C GLY A 243 8.53 -1.48 -7.24
N VAL A 244 7.79 -1.37 -8.36
CA VAL A 244 6.32 -1.48 -8.40
C VAL A 244 5.93 -2.30 -9.62
N ASP A 245 5.49 -3.54 -9.38
CA ASP A 245 5.05 -4.44 -10.43
C ASP A 245 3.59 -4.16 -10.81
N MET A 246 3.38 -3.55 -11.98
CA MET A 246 2.04 -3.24 -12.48
C MET A 246 1.21 -4.48 -12.83
N SER A 247 1.84 -5.63 -13.10
CA SER A 247 1.14 -6.89 -13.38
C SER A 247 0.49 -7.46 -12.12
N ILE A 248 1.13 -7.27 -10.95
CA ILE A 248 0.55 -7.60 -9.66
C ILE A 248 -0.58 -6.62 -9.34
N ASN A 249 -0.35 -5.31 -9.49
CA ASN A 249 -1.37 -4.29 -9.24
C ASN A 249 -2.67 -4.55 -10.02
N HIS A 250 -2.56 -4.99 -11.28
CA HIS A 250 -3.74 -5.28 -12.12
C HIS A 250 -4.63 -6.39 -11.54
N GLN A 251 -4.07 -7.33 -10.76
CA GLN A 251 -4.83 -8.40 -10.12
C GLN A 251 -5.72 -7.90 -8.96
N PHE A 252 -5.43 -6.71 -8.43
CA PHE A 252 -6.15 -6.12 -7.29
C PHE A 252 -7.23 -5.11 -7.68
N VAL A 253 -7.48 -4.88 -8.97
CA VAL A 253 -8.46 -3.86 -9.44
C VAL A 253 -9.85 -4.07 -8.82
N ASP A 254 -10.32 -5.32 -8.74
CA ASP A 254 -11.61 -5.66 -8.13
C ASP A 254 -11.65 -5.39 -6.60
N THR A 255 -10.48 -5.33 -5.94
CA THR A 255 -10.34 -5.02 -4.51
C THR A 255 -10.38 -3.52 -4.25
N LEU A 256 -9.95 -2.68 -5.21
CA LEU A 256 -9.87 -1.22 -5.05
C LEU A 256 -11.23 -0.54 -4.76
N MET A 257 -12.32 -1.11 -5.27
CA MET A 257 -13.68 -0.58 -5.03
C MET A 257 -14.29 -1.06 -3.72
N ARG A 258 -13.71 -2.09 -3.09
CA ARG A 258 -14.25 -2.72 -1.89
C ARG A 258 -13.73 -1.97 -0.67
N SER A 259 -14.66 -1.46 0.13
CA SER A 259 -14.32 -0.71 1.32
C SER A 259 -13.92 -1.64 2.48
N ASN A 260 -12.85 -1.30 3.19
CA ASN A 260 -12.48 -1.97 4.43
C ASN A 260 -13.13 -1.36 5.67
N LEU A 261 -14.06 -0.40 5.53
CA LEU A 261 -14.69 0.34 6.65
C LEU A 261 -15.13 -0.56 7.82
N THR A 262 -15.68 -1.74 7.54
CA THR A 262 -16.09 -2.70 8.57
C THR A 262 -14.94 -3.15 9.47
N ARG A 263 -13.71 -3.25 8.95
CA ARG A 263 -12.50 -3.57 9.72
C ARG A 263 -12.09 -2.41 10.62
N TYR A 264 -12.26 -1.17 10.18
CA TYR A 264 -12.01 0.00 11.03
C TYR A 264 -12.99 0.05 12.19
N THR A 265 -14.28 -0.15 11.91
CA THR A 265 -15.33 -0.23 12.93
C THR A 265 -15.02 -1.34 13.94
N TYR A 266 -14.70 -2.55 13.47
CA TYR A 266 -14.27 -3.64 14.34
C TYR A 266 -13.08 -3.26 15.23
N LEU A 267 -12.02 -2.70 14.66
CA LEU A 267 -10.83 -2.31 15.43
C LEU A 267 -11.14 -1.25 16.49
N LEU A 268 -12.03 -0.28 16.19
CA LEU A 268 -12.40 0.80 17.11
C LEU A 268 -13.38 0.35 18.21
N GLU A 269 -14.33 -0.51 17.86
CA GLU A 269 -15.46 -0.87 18.74
C GLU A 269 -15.22 -2.15 19.54
N GLU A 270 -14.54 -3.14 18.95
CA GLU A 270 -14.42 -4.50 19.50
C GLU A 270 -13.01 -4.83 20.01
N THR A 271 -12.04 -3.93 19.82
CA THR A 271 -10.66 -4.15 20.25
C THR A 271 -10.13 -3.00 21.11
N ARG A 272 -8.95 -3.21 21.72
CA ARG A 272 -8.20 -2.14 22.42
C ARG A 272 -7.11 -1.52 21.55
N SER A 273 -7.05 -1.89 20.27
CA SER A 273 -6.06 -1.38 19.34
C SER A 273 -6.30 0.12 19.10
N ARG A 274 -5.23 0.88 18.97
CA ARG A 274 -5.30 2.30 18.62
C ARG A 274 -5.15 2.46 17.10
N ILE A 275 -5.82 3.46 16.55
CA ILE A 275 -5.68 3.84 15.14
C ILE A 275 -5.05 5.23 15.08
N LEU A 276 -3.98 5.37 14.29
CA LEU A 276 -3.41 6.67 13.91
C LEU A 276 -3.43 6.80 12.40
N ILE A 277 -4.03 7.88 11.89
CA ILE A 277 -4.00 8.26 10.47
C ILE A 277 -3.18 9.53 10.34
N VAL A 278 -2.21 9.54 9.44
CA VAL A 278 -1.34 10.69 9.15
C VAL A 278 -1.27 10.87 7.65
N SER A 279 -1.75 11.99 7.11
CA SER A 279 -1.66 12.26 5.67
C SER A 279 -0.75 13.46 5.38
N GLY A 280 0.01 13.37 4.30
CA GLY A 280 0.80 14.49 3.79
C GLY A 280 -0.11 15.55 3.18
N ARG A 281 0.02 16.82 3.57
CA ARG A 281 -0.82 17.92 3.04
C ARG A 281 -0.79 18.03 1.50
N TYR A 282 0.35 17.69 0.89
CA TYR A 282 0.55 17.80 -0.56
C TYR A 282 0.43 16.47 -1.28
N ASP A 283 0.05 15.41 -0.56
CA ASP A 283 -0.19 14.10 -1.14
C ASP A 283 -1.54 14.12 -1.86
N PRO A 284 -1.55 14.03 -3.20
CA PRO A 284 -2.79 14.05 -3.96
C PRO A 284 -3.50 12.69 -4.06
N ASP A 285 -2.80 11.59 -3.78
CA ASP A 285 -3.26 10.23 -4.07
C ASP A 285 -4.19 9.68 -2.96
N THR A 286 -4.11 10.22 -1.74
CA THR A 286 -4.74 9.65 -0.54
C THR A 286 -5.25 10.66 0.48
#